data_AF-A0AAV1YR56-F1
#
_entry.id   AF-A0AAV1YR56-F1
#
_cell.length_a   1.000
_cell.length_b   1.000
_cell.length_c   1.000
_cell.angle_alpha   90.00
_cell.angle_beta   90.00
_cell.angle_gamma   90.00
#
_symmetry.space_group_name_H-M   'P 1'
#
loop_
_entity.id
_entity.type
_entity.pdbx_description
1 polymer ?
#
loop_
_entity_poly.entity_id
_entity_poly.type
_entity_poly.pdbx_seq_one_letter_code
_entity_poly.pdbx_strand_id
1 'polypeptide(L)'
;MIFLVILFSVKMPSFWICCVCLLLFLSTSDSVPYPSNRCSENDCSYQLQDFMNNTCKIYNTSVCLNFYNIEEFNGETLKSEEESKFYVSIIPYTAELVVKKKHVVATVTRSAINITFAINDIDINKLIVKLYKNVSSTPLCRIFDFHNANNSTKFPINLFYDCLYNLAENGMQNVRMDFIALPLKEKLSYNIFIPGTEYPGSCTWQPLIMVFRGNLHKGIVQVRFSKAPEMCNVSSYMIKLTQHPSGDEKIVEIKPEISKNMLFAQFSSVDGGSYSVSVKPVIWGEHHNYWTKTDKFVVEKPKSLPLFS
;
A
#
# COMPACT_ATOMS: atom_id res chain seq x y z
N MET A 1 8.66 12.85 -64.62
CA MET A 1 9.64 12.45 -65.64
C MET A 1 11.03 12.74 -65.09
N ILE A 2 11.72 11.70 -64.64
CA ILE A 2 13.15 11.38 -64.83
C ILE A 2 13.30 10.01 -64.16
N PHE A 3 13.56 9.02 -65.00
CA PHE A 3 13.95 7.67 -64.62
C PHE A 3 15.42 7.68 -64.21
N LEU A 4 15.77 6.94 -63.17
CA LEU A 4 17.10 6.34 -63.08
C LEU A 4 16.92 4.87 -62.70
N VAL A 5 17.16 4.01 -63.69
CA VAL A 5 17.35 2.58 -63.54
C VAL A 5 18.81 2.35 -63.17
N ILE A 6 19.08 1.70 -62.04
CA ILE A 6 20.32 0.96 -61.86
C ILE A 6 19.95 -0.45 -61.43
N LEU A 7 20.04 -1.36 -62.40
CA LEU A 7 20.14 -2.80 -62.21
C LEU A 7 21.63 -3.13 -62.08
N PHE A 8 22.06 -3.61 -60.92
CA PHE A 8 23.18 -4.54 -60.85
C PHE A 8 22.81 -5.71 -59.93
N SER A 9 22.86 -6.88 -60.56
CA SER A 9 22.72 -8.20 -59.99
C SER A 9 23.98 -8.55 -59.18
N VAL A 10 23.82 -8.80 -57.88
CA VAL A 10 24.78 -9.59 -57.08
C VAL A 10 24.02 -10.40 -56.05
N LYS A 11 24.33 -11.70 -56.00
CA LYS A 11 23.84 -12.70 -55.05
C LYS A 11 24.07 -12.28 -53.58
N MET A 12 23.05 -12.55 -52.76
CA MET A 12 22.97 -12.67 -51.28
C MET A 12 24.30 -12.82 -50.49
N PRO A 13 24.40 -12.30 -49.24
CA PRO A 13 23.56 -12.82 -48.15
C PRO A 13 22.82 -11.79 -47.30
N SER A 14 21.60 -12.21 -46.98
CA SER A 14 20.73 -11.82 -45.89
C SER A 14 21.45 -11.71 -44.54
N PHE A 15 21.98 -10.53 -44.21
CA PHE A 15 22.47 -10.25 -42.86
C PHE A 15 22.13 -8.85 -42.32
N TRP A 16 21.40 -8.03 -43.07
CA TRP A 16 21.18 -6.62 -42.72
C TRP A 16 19.72 -6.16 -42.79
N ILE A 17 18.77 -7.07 -42.52
CA ILE A 17 17.34 -6.72 -42.35
C ILE A 17 16.82 -7.12 -40.95
N CYS A 18 17.66 -7.69 -40.08
CA CYS A 18 17.24 -8.06 -38.71
C CYS A 18 17.38 -6.90 -37.68
N CYS A 19 18.12 -5.83 -37.99
CA CYS A 19 18.42 -4.77 -37.00
C CYS A 19 17.40 -3.62 -36.94
N VAL A 20 16.40 -3.56 -37.82
CA VAL A 20 15.43 -2.44 -37.85
C VAL A 20 14.06 -2.82 -37.29
N CYS A 21 13.76 -4.11 -37.13
CA CYS A 21 12.50 -4.57 -36.50
C CYS A 21 12.63 -4.88 -34.99
N LEU A 22 13.82 -4.82 -34.40
CA LEU A 22 14.04 -5.11 -32.98
C LEU A 22 14.00 -3.87 -32.06
N LEU A 23 13.81 -2.67 -32.62
CA LEU A 23 13.81 -1.41 -31.85
C LEU A 23 12.41 -0.80 -31.65
N LEU A 24 11.34 -1.49 -32.07
CA LEU A 24 9.94 -1.02 -31.93
C LEU A 24 9.13 -1.77 -30.86
N PHE A 25 9.77 -2.66 -30.08
CA PHE A 25 9.16 -3.31 -28.90
C PHE A 25 10.03 -3.17 -27.65
N LEU A 26 10.79 -2.08 -27.52
CA LEU A 26 11.20 -1.62 -26.21
C LEU A 26 9.97 -0.94 -25.60
N SER A 27 9.20 -1.73 -24.85
CA SER A 27 8.32 -1.20 -23.82
C SER A 27 9.16 -0.24 -22.99
N THR A 28 8.97 1.06 -23.20
CA THR A 28 9.47 2.12 -22.32
C THR A 28 8.68 2.04 -21.02
N SER A 29 8.98 1.00 -20.24
CA SER A 29 8.95 1.10 -18.79
C SER A 29 10.35 1.57 -18.44
N ASP A 30 10.54 2.89 -18.33
CA ASP A 30 11.70 3.44 -17.64
C ASP A 30 11.60 3.08 -16.15
N SER A 31 11.75 1.78 -15.85
CA SER A 31 12.04 1.32 -14.50
C SER A 31 13.52 1.63 -14.29
N VAL A 32 13.81 2.86 -13.86
CA VAL A 32 15.15 3.25 -13.44
C VAL A 32 15.62 2.22 -12.40
N PRO A 33 16.69 1.46 -12.67
CA PRO A 33 17.10 0.37 -11.80
C PRO A 33 17.39 0.91 -10.40
N TYR A 34 16.68 0.36 -9.40
CA TYR A 34 16.73 0.84 -8.03
C TYR A 34 18.07 0.45 -7.38
N PRO A 35 18.90 1.41 -6.92
CA PRO A 35 20.23 1.10 -6.41
C PRO A 35 20.15 0.37 -5.06
N SER A 36 20.61 -0.88 -5.05
CA SER A 36 20.66 -1.81 -3.91
C SER A 36 21.36 -1.29 -2.65
N ASN A 37 22.19 -0.25 -2.79
CA ASN A 37 23.05 0.28 -1.72
C ASN A 37 22.44 1.45 -0.95
N ARG A 38 21.20 1.86 -1.24
CA ARG A 38 20.55 2.96 -0.50
C ARG A 38 19.92 2.52 0.83
N CYS A 39 19.84 1.21 1.09
CA CYS A 39 19.17 0.64 2.27
C CYS A 39 20.08 -0.32 3.05
N SER A 40 21.22 0.19 3.52
CA SER A 40 22.06 -0.55 4.48
C SER A 40 21.41 -0.69 5.86
N GLU A 41 20.39 0.14 6.14
CA GLU A 41 19.58 0.10 7.36
C GLU A 41 18.16 -0.37 7.00
N ASN A 42 17.50 -1.12 7.88
CA ASN A 42 16.14 -1.68 7.73
C ASN A 42 15.03 -0.61 7.65
N ASP A 43 15.38 0.60 7.23
CA ASP A 43 14.70 1.83 7.51
C ASP A 43 14.92 2.81 6.34
N CYS A 44 14.19 2.56 5.25
CA CYS A 44 14.27 3.29 4.00
C CYS A 44 12.94 3.88 3.57
N SER A 45 13.00 5.13 3.14
CA SER A 45 11.85 5.85 2.59
C SER A 45 12.38 6.93 1.67
N TYR A 46 11.71 7.15 0.56
CA TYR A 46 12.06 8.22 -0.35
C TYR A 46 10.80 8.82 -0.94
N GLN A 47 10.92 10.05 -1.40
CA GLN A 47 9.86 10.75 -2.09
C GLN A 47 9.99 10.45 -3.59
N LEU A 48 8.89 10.02 -4.23
CA LEU A 48 8.88 9.89 -5.68
C LEU A 48 8.97 11.28 -6.31
N GLN A 49 9.84 11.39 -7.32
CA GLN A 49 10.25 12.62 -7.99
C GLN A 49 9.03 13.43 -8.46
N ASP A 50 8.84 14.60 -7.87
CA ASP A 50 8.11 15.77 -8.41
C ASP A 50 8.14 16.98 -7.45
N PHE A 51 8.84 16.87 -6.32
CA PHE A 51 9.00 17.96 -5.37
C PHE A 51 10.43 18.49 -5.37
N MET A 52 10.54 19.82 -5.25
CA MET A 52 11.83 20.49 -5.09
C MET A 52 12.56 19.91 -3.87
N ASN A 53 13.88 19.70 -4.01
CA ASN A 53 14.74 18.99 -3.05
C ASN A 53 14.73 19.49 -1.59
N ASN A 54 13.95 20.51 -1.22
CA ASN A 54 13.90 21.13 0.11
C ASN A 54 12.49 21.27 0.71
N THR A 55 11.44 20.74 0.09
CA THR A 55 10.04 20.94 0.54
C THR A 55 9.59 19.96 1.61
N CYS A 56 10.12 18.73 1.58
CA CYS A 56 9.81 17.70 2.55
C CYS A 56 11.11 17.11 3.09
N LYS A 57 11.31 17.21 4.40
CA LYS A 57 12.40 16.53 5.08
C LYS A 57 11.87 15.25 5.72
N ILE A 58 12.51 14.13 5.40
CA ILE A 58 12.12 12.82 5.92
C ILE A 58 13.13 12.40 6.98
N TYR A 59 12.65 12.16 8.20
CA TYR A 59 13.48 11.73 9.34
C TYR A 59 13.36 10.24 9.57
N ASN A 60 14.47 9.60 9.93
CA ASN A 60 14.55 8.15 10.15
C ASN A 60 13.86 7.69 11.47
N THR A 61 13.86 6.38 11.72
CA THR A 61 13.14 5.76 12.86
C THR A 61 13.71 6.21 14.18
N SER A 62 15.03 6.27 14.31
CA SER A 62 15.70 6.72 15.54
C SER A 62 15.29 8.15 15.91
N VAL A 63 15.31 9.08 14.95
CA VAL A 63 14.89 10.46 15.18
C VAL A 63 13.40 10.53 15.48
N CYS A 64 12.57 9.77 14.75
CA CYS A 64 11.12 9.75 14.91
C CYS A 64 10.69 9.26 16.30
N LEU A 65 11.30 8.18 16.79
CA LEU A 65 11.01 7.62 18.11
C LEU A 65 11.49 8.56 19.23
N ASN A 66 12.66 9.19 19.08
CA ASN A 66 13.15 10.18 20.03
C ASN A 66 12.23 11.39 20.12
N PHE A 67 11.83 11.94 18.97
CA PHE A 67 10.87 13.05 18.89
C PHE A 67 9.56 12.69 19.60
N TYR A 68 9.03 11.49 19.35
CA TYR A 68 7.79 11.03 19.96
C TYR A 68 7.89 10.80 21.47
N ASN A 69 9.04 10.31 21.96
CA ASN A 69 9.28 10.13 23.39
C ASN A 69 9.42 11.47 24.12
N ILE A 70 10.02 12.48 23.48
CA ILE A 70 10.23 13.83 24.05
C ILE A 70 8.92 14.61 24.10
N GLU A 71 8.07 14.49 23.08
CA GLU A 71 6.81 15.24 23.00
C GLU A 71 5.63 14.60 23.79
N GLU A 72 5.90 13.56 24.59
CA GLU A 72 4.96 12.88 25.51
C GLU A 72 3.50 12.92 25.01
N PHE A 73 3.23 12.24 23.89
CA PHE A 73 1.96 12.31 23.17
C PHE A 73 0.80 11.61 23.93
N ASN A 74 0.31 12.25 25.00
CA ASN A 74 -1.01 12.02 25.55
C ASN A 74 -2.02 12.91 24.78
N GLY A 75 -3.00 12.31 24.10
CA GLY A 75 -4.12 13.05 23.49
C GLY A 75 -4.27 13.00 21.97
N GLU A 76 -3.70 12.02 21.28
CA GLU A 76 -4.06 11.79 19.87
C GLU A 76 -5.56 11.50 19.72
N THR A 77 -6.22 12.19 18.80
CA THR A 77 -7.64 11.97 18.52
C THR A 77 -7.77 11.04 17.32
N LEU A 78 -8.32 9.85 17.56
CA LEU A 78 -8.67 8.91 16.51
C LEU A 78 -9.91 9.45 15.76
N LYS A 79 -9.71 9.90 14.53
CA LYS A 79 -10.78 10.45 13.68
C LYS A 79 -11.40 9.36 12.83
N SER A 80 -12.59 9.60 12.29
CA SER A 80 -13.06 8.86 11.12
C SER A 80 -12.30 9.32 9.88
N GLU A 81 -12.27 8.52 8.81
CA GLU A 81 -11.63 8.95 7.56
C GLU A 81 -12.30 10.19 6.94
N GLU A 82 -13.61 10.38 7.16
CA GLU A 82 -14.39 11.51 6.66
C GLU A 82 -14.16 12.79 7.46
N GLU A 83 -13.89 12.68 8.77
CA GLU A 83 -13.62 13.81 9.66
C GLU A 83 -12.14 14.24 9.63
N SER A 84 -11.26 13.38 9.12
CA SER A 84 -9.82 13.62 9.12
C SER A 84 -9.46 14.73 8.14
N LYS A 85 -8.59 15.63 8.57
CA LYS A 85 -8.09 16.72 7.72
C LYS A 85 -6.98 16.27 6.77
N PHE A 86 -6.67 14.98 6.76
CA PHE A 86 -5.77 14.36 5.80
C PHE A 86 -6.30 12.98 5.40
N TYR A 87 -5.97 12.58 4.18
CA TYR A 87 -6.30 11.29 3.60
C TYR A 87 -5.03 10.49 3.35
N VAL A 88 -5.15 9.19 3.55
CA VAL A 88 -4.10 8.22 3.25
C VAL A 88 -4.62 7.23 2.23
N SER A 89 -3.83 7.02 1.17
CA SER A 89 -4.02 5.95 0.21
C SER A 89 -2.80 5.04 0.24
N ILE A 90 -3.03 3.74 0.31
CA ILE A 90 -1.98 2.73 0.33
C ILE A 90 -2.25 1.79 -0.84
N ILE A 91 -1.28 1.66 -1.74
CA ILE A 91 -1.42 0.86 -2.97
C ILE A 91 -0.28 -0.15 -3.00
N PRO A 92 -0.56 -1.45 -3.13
CA PRO A 92 0.49 -2.44 -3.31
C PRO A 92 1.07 -2.36 -4.72
N TYR A 93 2.34 -2.67 -4.88
CA TYR A 93 2.98 -2.84 -6.18
C TYR A 93 4.14 -3.85 -6.07
N THR A 94 4.62 -4.33 -7.22
CA THR A 94 5.78 -5.23 -7.29
C THR A 94 7.02 -4.41 -7.62
N ALA A 95 7.99 -4.40 -6.72
CA ALA A 95 9.31 -3.81 -6.91
C ALA A 95 10.27 -4.82 -7.56
N GLU A 96 11.04 -4.39 -8.56
CA GLU A 96 12.19 -5.13 -9.06
C GLU A 96 13.46 -4.63 -8.37
N LEU A 97 14.07 -5.48 -7.55
CA LEU A 97 15.27 -5.15 -6.79
C LEU A 97 16.48 -5.84 -7.39
N VAL A 98 17.52 -5.07 -7.64
CA VAL A 98 18.83 -5.60 -7.99
C VAL A 98 19.54 -5.97 -6.69
N VAL A 99 19.77 -7.26 -6.43
CA VAL A 99 20.46 -7.73 -5.21
C VAL A 99 21.84 -8.22 -5.59
N LYS A 100 22.88 -7.61 -4.99
CA LYS A 100 24.27 -8.03 -5.16
C LYS A 100 24.65 -9.00 -4.04
N LYS A 101 24.65 -10.30 -4.32
CA LYS A 101 25.14 -11.32 -3.37
C LYS A 101 26.54 -11.78 -3.78
N LYS A 102 27.55 -11.35 -3.02
CA LYS A 102 28.97 -11.66 -3.19
C LYS A 102 29.51 -11.24 -4.58
N HIS A 103 29.21 -12.01 -5.62
CA HIS A 103 29.70 -11.84 -7.01
C HIS A 103 28.59 -11.96 -8.07
N VAL A 104 27.33 -12.21 -7.68
CA VAL A 104 26.19 -12.32 -8.59
C VAL A 104 25.27 -11.12 -8.39
N VAL A 105 24.91 -10.47 -9.49
CA VAL A 105 23.83 -9.47 -9.56
C VAL A 105 22.58 -10.23 -9.99
N ALA A 106 21.61 -10.34 -9.10
CA ALA A 106 20.32 -10.98 -9.39
C ALA A 106 19.20 -9.95 -9.27
N THR A 107 18.29 -9.92 -10.23
CA THR A 107 17.04 -9.16 -10.10
C THR A 107 16.01 -10.05 -9.40
N VAL A 108 15.40 -9.54 -8.34
CA VAL A 108 14.36 -10.23 -7.59
C VAL A 108 13.11 -9.36 -7.51
N THR A 109 11.95 -9.95 -7.73
CA THR A 109 10.65 -9.28 -7.56
C THR A 109 10.19 -9.36 -6.12
N ARG A 110 9.70 -8.25 -5.56
CA ARG A 110 9.24 -8.14 -4.17
C ARG A 110 7.96 -7.34 -4.07
N SER A 111 7.09 -7.72 -3.15
CA SER A 111 5.92 -6.90 -2.80
C SER A 111 6.34 -5.69 -1.96
N ALA A 112 5.74 -4.55 -2.26
CA ALA A 112 5.90 -3.33 -1.51
C ALA A 112 4.66 -2.43 -1.64
N ILE A 113 4.62 -1.33 -0.90
CA ILE A 113 3.48 -0.40 -0.94
C ILE A 113 3.93 1.03 -1.23
N ASN A 114 3.09 1.74 -1.96
CA ASN A 114 3.18 3.17 -2.13
C ASN A 114 2.17 3.82 -1.17
N ILE A 115 2.61 4.83 -0.41
CA ILE A 115 1.76 5.56 0.52
C ILE A 115 1.61 7.00 0.04
N THR A 116 0.40 7.33 -0.41
CA THR A 116 0.07 8.69 -0.83
C THR A 116 -0.68 9.40 0.29
N PHE A 117 -0.30 10.65 0.53
CA PHE A 117 -0.96 11.54 1.46
C PHE A 117 -1.54 12.72 0.71
N ALA A 118 -2.79 13.04 1.02
CA ALA A 118 -3.40 14.31 0.65
C ALA A 118 -3.80 14.99 1.95
N ILE A 119 -3.24 16.15 2.24
CA ILE A 119 -3.59 16.91 3.44
C ILE A 119 -4.46 18.08 2.98
N ASN A 120 -5.54 18.35 3.69
CA ASN A 120 -6.52 19.35 3.29
C ASN A 120 -6.55 20.55 4.25
N ASP A 121 -5.67 20.55 5.26
CA ASP A 121 -5.54 21.63 6.23
C ASP A 121 -4.11 22.18 6.21
N ILE A 122 -4.04 23.50 6.07
CA ILE A 122 -2.80 24.28 6.01
C ILE A 122 -1.97 24.18 7.30
N ASP A 123 -2.63 23.93 8.43
CA ASP A 123 -2.02 23.86 9.75
C ASP A 123 -1.21 22.58 9.93
N ILE A 124 -1.48 21.54 9.14
CA ILE A 124 -0.71 20.30 9.17
C ILE A 124 0.62 20.53 8.46
N ASN A 125 1.70 20.48 9.23
CA ASN A 125 3.06 20.71 8.76
C ASN A 125 3.97 19.48 8.93
N LYS A 126 3.53 18.46 9.69
CA LYS A 126 4.22 17.17 9.74
C LYS A 126 3.24 16.02 9.72
N LEU A 127 3.67 14.90 9.13
CA LEU A 127 3.01 13.61 9.21
C LEU A 127 3.96 12.61 9.84
N ILE A 128 3.49 11.87 10.83
CA ILE A 128 4.20 10.74 11.41
C ILE A 128 3.57 9.45 10.91
N VAL A 129 4.38 8.53 10.43
CA VAL A 129 3.97 7.19 10.03
C VAL A 129 4.64 6.19 10.94
N LYS A 130 3.85 5.33 11.58
CA LYS A 130 4.35 4.24 12.41
C LYS A 130 3.86 2.91 11.87
N LEU A 131 4.78 1.98 11.68
CA LEU A 131 4.49 0.62 11.24
C LEU A 131 4.86 -0.35 12.36
N TYR A 132 3.85 -1.07 12.86
CA TYR A 132 3.98 -2.09 13.88
C TYR A 132 3.93 -3.46 13.20
N LYS A 133 5.04 -4.21 13.32
CA LYS A 133 5.13 -5.60 12.89
C LYS A 133 4.24 -6.50 13.75
N ASN A 134 4.33 -6.34 15.07
CA ASN A 134 3.52 -7.02 16.07
C ASN A 134 3.19 -6.05 17.22
N VAL A 135 2.19 -6.39 18.04
CA VAL A 135 1.75 -5.56 19.19
C VAL A 135 2.89 -5.27 20.17
N SER A 136 3.89 -6.15 20.25
CA SER A 136 5.03 -6.07 21.18
C SER A 136 6.33 -5.50 20.60
N SER A 137 6.37 -5.15 19.31
CA SER A 137 7.60 -4.64 18.67
C SER A 137 7.65 -3.12 18.68
N THR A 138 8.84 -2.55 18.91
CA THR A 138 9.14 -1.16 18.57
C THR A 138 8.75 -0.90 17.11
N PRO A 139 7.91 0.12 16.83
CA PRO A 139 7.49 0.38 15.46
C PRO A 139 8.63 0.97 14.64
N LEU A 140 8.63 0.67 13.35
CA LEU A 140 9.31 1.54 12.38
C LEU A 140 8.57 2.87 12.36
N CYS A 141 9.30 3.97 12.29
CA CYS A 141 8.76 5.31 12.51
C CYS A 141 9.35 6.29 11.47
N ARG A 142 8.50 7.15 10.91
CA ARG A 142 8.94 8.23 10.02
C ARG A 142 8.26 9.52 10.39
N ILE A 143 9.01 10.61 10.27
CA ILE A 143 8.45 11.97 10.26
C ILE A 143 8.68 12.53 8.87
N PHE A 144 7.59 12.97 8.25
CA PHE A 144 7.59 13.76 7.03
C PHE A 144 7.29 15.19 7.43
N ASP A 145 8.26 16.06 7.26
CA ASP A 145 8.21 17.45 7.69
C ASP A 145 8.12 18.37 6.48
N PHE A 146 7.01 19.08 6.39
CA PHE A 146 6.62 19.96 5.30
C PHE A 146 6.67 21.43 5.70
N HIS A 147 7.32 21.81 6.81
CA HIS A 147 7.41 23.21 7.22
C HIS A 147 8.00 24.15 6.16
N ASN A 148 8.87 23.61 5.31
CA ASN A 148 9.51 24.35 4.22
C ASN A 148 8.73 24.26 2.89
N ALA A 149 7.63 23.51 2.84
CA ALA A 149 6.78 23.44 1.67
C ALA A 149 5.92 24.72 1.56
N ASN A 150 5.96 25.38 0.40
CA ASN A 150 5.02 26.45 0.10
C ASN A 150 3.59 25.89 0.07
N ASN A 151 2.58 26.66 0.48
CA ASN A 151 1.19 26.22 0.55
C ASN A 151 0.66 25.65 -0.77
N SER A 152 1.11 26.18 -1.92
CA SER A 152 0.77 25.67 -3.26
C SER A 152 1.44 24.34 -3.61
N THR A 153 2.53 23.99 -2.94
CA THR A 153 3.24 22.72 -3.16
C THR A 153 2.77 21.63 -2.23
N LYS A 154 2.00 21.89 -1.17
CA LYS A 154 1.85 20.88 -0.12
C LYS A 154 1.16 19.57 -0.60
N PHE A 155 0.37 19.52 -1.68
CA PHE A 155 -0.50 18.36 -2.00
C PHE A 155 -0.69 18.03 -3.50
N PRO A 156 -0.93 16.75 -3.86
CA PRO A 156 -0.75 15.52 -3.07
C PRO A 156 0.73 15.12 -2.96
N ILE A 157 1.10 14.43 -1.87
CA ILE A 157 2.47 13.92 -1.68
C ILE A 157 2.46 12.41 -1.82
N ASN A 158 3.15 11.93 -2.86
CA ASN A 158 3.40 10.50 -3.05
C ASN A 158 4.70 10.13 -2.35
N LEU A 159 4.60 9.34 -1.28
CA LEU A 159 5.74 8.89 -0.49
C LEU A 159 5.91 7.40 -0.67
N PHE A 160 7.11 7.03 -1.05
CA PHE A 160 7.48 5.63 -1.18
C PHE A 160 8.16 5.18 0.10
N TYR A 161 7.64 4.11 0.69
CA TYR A 161 8.18 3.54 1.91
C TYR A 161 8.79 2.17 1.63
N ASP A 162 10.13 2.13 1.54
CA ASP A 162 10.90 0.96 1.08
C ASP A 162 11.52 0.17 2.24
N CYS A 163 10.70 -0.21 3.22
CA CYS A 163 11.11 -1.16 4.27
C CYS A 163 10.44 -2.53 4.11
N LEU A 164 9.55 -2.68 3.13
CA LEU A 164 8.58 -3.77 3.06
C LEU A 164 9.10 -5.02 2.35
N TYR A 165 10.14 -4.90 1.51
CA TYR A 165 10.77 -6.08 0.92
C TYR A 165 11.31 -7.02 2.01
N ASN A 166 11.89 -6.47 3.09
CA ASN A 166 12.30 -7.23 4.27
C ASN A 166 11.09 -7.77 5.07
N LEU A 167 9.94 -7.10 5.04
CA LEU A 167 8.72 -7.61 5.68
C LEU A 167 8.17 -8.82 4.92
N ALA A 168 8.08 -8.74 3.60
CA ALA A 168 7.69 -9.85 2.73
C ALA A 168 8.68 -11.02 2.80
N GLU A 169 10.01 -10.78 2.79
CA GLU A 169 11.04 -11.83 2.92
C GLU A 169 11.00 -12.58 4.26
N ASN A 170 10.44 -11.97 5.30
CA ASN A 170 10.27 -12.58 6.63
C ASN A 170 8.83 -13.05 6.90
N GLY A 171 7.96 -13.14 5.88
CA GLY A 171 6.58 -13.63 6.02
C GLY A 171 5.64 -12.68 6.79
N MET A 172 5.98 -11.39 6.89
CA MET A 172 5.20 -10.40 7.63
C MET A 172 4.19 -9.71 6.71
N GLN A 173 3.07 -10.38 6.45
CA GLN A 173 1.99 -9.83 5.63
C GLN A 173 1.00 -8.98 6.43
N ASN A 174 0.87 -9.20 7.73
CA ASN A 174 -0.04 -8.44 8.59
C ASN A 174 0.72 -7.42 9.41
N VAL A 175 0.36 -6.15 9.28
CA VAL A 175 0.98 -5.04 10.00
C VAL A 175 -0.09 -4.07 10.49
N ARG A 176 0.20 -3.30 11.52
CA ARG A 176 -0.59 -2.11 11.86
C ARG A 176 0.16 -0.86 11.40
N MET A 177 -0.55 0.06 10.79
CA MET A 177 -0.01 1.38 10.44
C MET A 177 -0.84 2.49 11.10
N ASP A 178 -0.12 3.41 11.74
CA ASP A 178 -0.69 4.63 12.30
C ASP A 178 -0.12 5.82 11.53
N PHE A 179 -1.00 6.74 11.17
CA PHE A 179 -0.71 7.98 10.48
C PHE A 179 -1.18 9.12 11.36
N ILE A 180 -0.27 10.01 11.77
CA ILE A 180 -0.55 11.05 12.76
C ILE A 180 -0.19 12.41 12.15
N ALA A 181 -1.15 13.31 12.06
CA ALA A 181 -0.94 14.67 11.57
C ALA A 181 -0.63 15.63 12.72
N LEU A 182 0.41 16.44 12.55
CA LEU A 182 0.84 17.45 13.52
C LEU A 182 0.70 18.86 12.94
N PRO A 183 0.37 19.86 13.80
CA PRO A 183 0.23 19.79 15.26
C PRO A 183 -1.17 19.35 15.73
N LEU A 184 -2.11 19.07 14.83
CA LEU A 184 -3.51 18.76 15.17
C LEU A 184 -3.69 17.49 16.00
N LYS A 185 -2.70 16.58 16.01
CA LYS A 185 -2.70 15.28 16.69
C LYS A 185 -3.86 14.37 16.24
N GLU A 186 -4.30 14.53 15.00
CA GLU A 186 -5.29 13.65 14.38
C GLU A 186 -4.61 12.37 13.94
N LYS A 187 -5.23 11.23 14.24
CA LYS A 187 -4.72 9.91 13.89
C LYS A 187 -5.69 9.13 13.01
N LEU A 188 -5.16 8.57 11.93
CA LEU A 188 -5.76 7.47 11.17
C LEU A 188 -4.96 6.19 11.45
N SER A 189 -5.64 5.08 11.69
CA SER A 189 -4.99 3.83 12.11
C SER A 189 -5.64 2.64 11.42
N TYR A 190 -4.82 1.72 10.90
CA TYR A 190 -5.26 0.60 10.08
C TYR A 190 -4.56 -0.70 10.49
N ASN A 191 -5.29 -1.81 10.48
CA ASN A 191 -4.67 -3.14 10.36
C ASN A 191 -4.62 -3.49 8.86
N ILE A 192 -3.46 -3.86 8.35
CA ILE A 192 -3.20 -4.01 6.92
C ILE A 192 -2.65 -5.40 6.65
N PHE A 193 -3.26 -6.11 5.72
CA PHE A 193 -2.69 -7.27 5.06
C PHE A 193 -2.06 -6.81 3.74
N ILE A 194 -0.75 -7.02 3.59
CA ILE A 194 0.05 -6.72 2.41
C ILE A 194 0.16 -8.01 1.58
N PRO A 195 -0.24 -7.98 0.28
CA PRO A 195 -0.18 -9.17 -0.55
C PRO A 195 1.26 -9.63 -0.79
N GLY A 196 1.44 -10.93 -1.01
CA GLY A 196 2.74 -11.48 -1.42
C GLY A 196 3.14 -11.03 -2.83
N THR A 197 4.35 -11.41 -3.26
CA THR A 197 4.78 -11.20 -4.66
C THR A 197 3.94 -12.08 -5.58
N GLU A 198 3.34 -11.49 -6.61
CA GLU A 198 2.61 -12.24 -7.65
C GLU A 198 3.59 -12.96 -8.59
N TYR A 199 3.25 -14.19 -8.95
CA TYR A 199 3.98 -14.94 -9.98
C TYR A 199 3.29 -14.74 -11.34
N PRO A 200 4.04 -14.35 -12.39
CA PRO A 200 3.45 -14.13 -13.70
C PRO A 200 2.80 -15.41 -14.25
N GLY A 201 1.60 -15.27 -14.82
CA GLY A 201 0.90 -16.34 -15.55
C GLY A 201 -0.25 -17.04 -14.79
N SER A 202 -0.61 -16.61 -13.58
CA SER A 202 -1.80 -17.11 -12.88
C SER A 202 -2.58 -15.98 -12.23
N CYS A 203 -3.93 -16.03 -12.24
CA CYS A 203 -4.79 -15.14 -11.45
C CYS A 203 -4.75 -15.50 -9.95
N THR A 204 -3.55 -15.73 -9.39
CA THR A 204 -3.31 -15.95 -7.94
C THR A 204 -3.21 -14.62 -7.19
N TRP A 205 -3.84 -13.59 -7.72
CA TRP A 205 -3.84 -12.25 -7.19
C TRP A 205 -4.39 -12.21 -5.76
N GLN A 206 -3.70 -11.48 -4.89
CA GLN A 206 -4.13 -11.25 -3.51
C GLN A 206 -4.40 -9.75 -3.32
N PRO A 207 -5.53 -9.36 -2.72
CA PRO A 207 -5.77 -7.97 -2.36
C PRO A 207 -4.86 -7.52 -1.23
N LEU A 208 -4.43 -6.25 -1.27
CA LEU A 208 -4.20 -5.47 -0.06
C LEU A 208 -5.53 -5.36 0.67
N ILE A 209 -5.57 -5.65 1.97
CA ILE A 209 -6.77 -5.49 2.80
C ILE A 209 -6.44 -4.56 3.95
N MET A 210 -7.21 -3.50 4.13
CA MET A 210 -7.05 -2.50 5.18
C MET A 210 -8.32 -2.47 6.03
N VAL A 211 -8.19 -2.76 7.32
CA VAL A 211 -9.27 -2.61 8.30
C VAL A 211 -9.02 -1.34 9.09
N PHE A 212 -9.93 -0.38 8.94
CA PHE A 212 -9.82 0.89 9.65
C PHE A 212 -10.14 0.72 11.13
N ARG A 213 -9.20 1.14 11.99
CA ARG A 213 -9.32 1.02 13.45
C ARG A 213 -10.16 2.11 14.07
N GLY A 214 -10.38 3.21 13.36
CA GLY A 214 -11.08 4.39 13.86
C GLY A 214 -12.48 4.11 14.39
N ASN A 215 -13.18 3.14 13.80
CA ASN A 215 -14.59 2.87 14.10
C ASN A 215 -14.83 1.54 14.84
N LEU A 216 -13.76 0.79 15.18
CA LEU A 216 -13.88 -0.51 15.87
C LEU A 216 -14.48 -0.40 17.27
N HIS A 217 -14.34 0.76 17.93
CA HIS A 217 -14.95 1.03 19.23
C HIS A 217 -16.47 1.28 19.16
N LYS A 218 -16.99 1.57 17.96
CA LYS A 218 -18.42 1.78 17.69
C LYS A 218 -19.10 0.51 17.15
N GLY A 219 -18.41 -0.62 17.12
CA GLY A 219 -18.93 -1.84 16.50
C GLY A 219 -19.08 -1.73 14.98
N ILE A 220 -18.28 -0.89 14.33
CA ILE A 220 -18.30 -0.72 12.87
C ILE A 220 -16.95 -1.17 12.32
N VAL A 221 -16.97 -2.15 11.40
CA VAL A 221 -15.77 -2.64 10.71
C VAL A 221 -15.79 -2.11 9.28
N GLN A 222 -14.90 -1.17 9.00
CA GLN A 222 -14.69 -0.62 7.66
C GLN A 222 -13.47 -1.26 7.01
N VAL A 223 -13.65 -1.79 5.81
CA VAL A 223 -12.64 -2.51 5.06
C VAL A 223 -12.43 -1.80 3.73
N ARG A 224 -11.17 -1.43 3.44
CA ARG A 224 -10.73 -1.07 2.09
C ARG A 224 -9.89 -2.20 1.53
N PHE A 225 -10.03 -2.51 0.25
CA PHE A 225 -9.19 -3.53 -0.38
C PHE A 225 -8.87 -3.18 -1.83
N SER A 226 -7.69 -3.59 -2.30
CA SER A 226 -7.29 -3.31 -3.69
C SER A 226 -8.16 -4.10 -4.66
N LYS A 227 -8.45 -3.51 -5.83
CA LYS A 227 -9.13 -4.19 -6.94
C LYS A 227 -8.14 -5.07 -7.69
N ALA A 228 -8.58 -6.23 -8.17
CA ALA A 228 -7.77 -7.06 -9.06
C ALA A 228 -7.51 -6.34 -10.39
N PRO A 229 -6.39 -6.65 -11.07
CA PRO A 229 -6.16 -6.22 -12.44
C PRO A 229 -7.33 -6.59 -13.35
N GLU A 230 -7.61 -5.75 -14.35
CA GLU A 230 -8.74 -5.96 -15.27
C GLU A 230 -8.65 -7.30 -16.01
N MET A 231 -7.44 -7.75 -16.31
CA MET A 231 -7.16 -9.06 -16.92
C MET A 231 -7.71 -10.26 -16.14
N CYS A 232 -7.99 -10.11 -14.83
CA CYS A 232 -8.54 -11.19 -14.00
C CYS A 232 -10.06 -11.37 -14.19
N ASN A 233 -10.75 -10.51 -14.96
CA ASN A 233 -12.20 -10.63 -15.26
C ASN A 233 -13.08 -10.90 -14.02
N VAL A 234 -12.81 -10.18 -12.93
CA VAL A 234 -13.55 -10.31 -11.67
C VAL A 234 -14.94 -9.68 -11.81
N SER A 235 -16.00 -10.41 -11.51
CA SER A 235 -17.38 -9.91 -11.56
C SER A 235 -17.88 -9.33 -10.26
N SER A 236 -17.39 -9.84 -9.15
CA SER A 236 -17.69 -9.36 -7.81
C SER A 236 -16.62 -9.80 -6.82
N TYR A 237 -16.63 -9.21 -5.64
CA TYR A 237 -15.79 -9.58 -4.52
C TYR A 237 -16.70 -10.00 -3.37
N MET A 238 -16.42 -11.16 -2.78
CA MET A 238 -17.03 -11.57 -1.51
C MET A 238 -16.11 -11.15 -0.38
N ILE A 239 -16.62 -10.36 0.55
CA ILE A 239 -15.91 -9.94 1.76
C ILE A 239 -16.59 -10.62 2.93
N LYS A 240 -15.79 -11.30 3.74
CA LYS A 240 -16.24 -12.09 4.88
C LYS A 240 -15.61 -11.61 6.16
N LEU A 241 -16.43 -11.33 7.16
CA LEU A 241 -16.02 -11.06 8.53
C LEU A 241 -16.30 -12.30 9.37
N THR A 242 -15.26 -12.92 9.93
CA THR A 242 -15.38 -14.13 10.77
C THR A 242 -15.02 -13.80 12.22
N GLN A 243 -15.92 -14.14 13.15
CA GLN A 243 -15.72 -14.00 14.59
C GLN A 243 -14.90 -15.17 15.17
N HIS A 244 -14.05 -14.89 16.16
CA HIS A 244 -13.22 -15.89 16.83
C HIS A 244 -13.51 -15.95 18.34
N PRO A 245 -13.61 -17.16 18.92
CA PRO A 245 -13.48 -18.48 18.28
C PRO A 245 -14.79 -19.05 17.71
N SER A 246 -15.94 -18.34 17.82
CA SER A 246 -17.25 -18.93 17.50
C SER A 246 -17.39 -19.36 16.03
N GLY A 247 -16.66 -18.70 15.12
CA GLY A 247 -16.70 -18.99 13.69
C GLY A 247 -17.88 -18.35 12.98
N ASP A 248 -18.66 -17.51 13.65
CA ASP A 248 -19.80 -16.80 13.05
C ASP A 248 -19.33 -15.90 11.90
N GLU A 249 -20.06 -15.92 10.80
CA GLU A 249 -19.66 -15.22 9.57
C GLU A 249 -20.71 -14.20 9.13
N LYS A 250 -20.25 -13.00 8.79
CA LYS A 250 -21.04 -12.00 8.04
C LYS A 250 -20.39 -11.82 6.67
N ILE A 251 -21.18 -11.89 5.60
CA ILE A 251 -20.69 -11.80 4.22
C ILE A 251 -21.38 -10.65 3.51
N VAL A 252 -20.61 -9.87 2.76
CA VAL A 252 -21.10 -8.86 1.83
C VAL A 252 -20.47 -9.07 0.45
N GLU A 253 -21.23 -8.77 -0.60
CA GLU A 253 -20.77 -8.82 -1.98
C GLU A 253 -20.63 -7.40 -2.53
N ILE A 254 -19.49 -7.12 -3.17
CA ILE A 254 -19.17 -5.82 -3.75
C ILE A 254 -18.87 -5.98 -5.24
N LYS A 255 -19.49 -5.16 -6.08
CA LYS A 255 -19.19 -5.13 -7.51
C LYS A 255 -17.93 -4.29 -7.79
N PRO A 256 -17.10 -4.68 -8.76
CA PRO A 256 -15.97 -3.86 -9.19
C PRO A 256 -16.46 -2.50 -9.70
N GLU A 257 -15.81 -1.42 -9.27
CA GLU A 257 -15.99 -0.08 -9.82
C GLU A 257 -14.82 0.25 -10.75
N ILE A 258 -15.11 0.69 -11.98
CA ILE A 258 -14.09 0.95 -13.01
C ILE A 258 -13.13 2.05 -12.55
N SER A 259 -13.65 3.15 -12.00
CA SER A 259 -12.86 4.34 -11.63
C SER A 259 -12.05 4.20 -10.35
N LYS A 260 -12.18 3.10 -9.60
CA LYS A 260 -11.53 2.93 -8.30
C LYS A 260 -10.53 1.78 -8.28
N ASN A 261 -9.34 2.07 -7.77
CA ASN A 261 -8.30 1.07 -7.51
C ASN A 261 -8.46 0.39 -6.14
N MET A 262 -9.19 1.04 -5.23
CA MET A 262 -9.54 0.51 -3.91
C MET A 262 -11.06 0.47 -3.78
N LEU A 263 -11.59 -0.65 -3.32
CA LEU A 263 -13.01 -0.87 -3.04
C LEU A 263 -13.27 -0.81 -1.54
N PHE A 264 -14.53 -0.55 -1.16
CA PHE A 264 -14.94 -0.35 0.23
C PHE A 264 -16.07 -1.31 0.61
N ALA A 265 -15.97 -1.89 1.80
CA ALA A 265 -17.02 -2.67 2.44
C ALA A 265 -17.16 -2.25 3.90
N GLN A 266 -18.39 -2.31 4.43
CA GLN A 266 -18.67 -1.98 5.82
C GLN A 266 -19.57 -3.03 6.46
N PHE A 267 -19.22 -3.44 7.67
CA PHE A 267 -20.09 -4.22 8.56
C PHE A 267 -20.48 -3.32 9.73
N SER A 268 -21.78 -3.06 9.86
CA SER A 268 -22.36 -2.30 10.98
C SER A 268 -22.86 -3.25 12.07
N SER A 269 -23.01 -2.74 13.29
CA SER A 269 -23.55 -3.49 14.44
C SER A 269 -22.81 -4.82 14.67
N VAL A 270 -21.48 -4.74 14.73
CA VAL A 270 -20.58 -5.86 15.03
C VAL A 270 -20.37 -5.92 16.54
N ASP A 271 -20.68 -7.07 17.13
CA ASP A 271 -20.51 -7.30 18.56
C ASP A 271 -19.03 -7.25 18.95
N GLY A 272 -18.75 -6.85 20.19
CA GLY A 272 -17.37 -6.82 20.68
C GLY A 272 -16.76 -8.22 20.73
N GLY A 273 -15.53 -8.36 20.21
CA GLY A 273 -14.86 -9.65 20.08
C GLY A 273 -13.63 -9.61 19.19
N SER A 274 -13.05 -10.78 18.92
CA SER A 274 -11.93 -10.93 18.00
C SER A 274 -12.44 -11.35 16.62
N TYR A 275 -11.96 -10.72 15.55
CA TYR A 275 -12.42 -10.93 14.18
C TYR A 275 -11.26 -11.01 13.20
N SER A 276 -11.48 -11.65 12.06
CA SER A 276 -10.62 -11.55 10.88
C SER A 276 -11.46 -11.21 9.65
N VAL A 277 -10.89 -10.47 8.70
CA VAL A 277 -11.52 -10.22 7.40
C VAL A 277 -10.91 -11.13 6.35
N SER A 278 -11.73 -11.59 5.41
CA SER A 278 -11.26 -12.32 4.24
C SER A 278 -11.92 -11.78 2.98
N VAL A 279 -11.18 -11.72 1.88
CA VAL A 279 -11.65 -11.25 0.57
C VAL A 279 -11.41 -12.34 -0.46
N LYS A 280 -12.42 -12.59 -1.29
CA LYS A 280 -12.36 -13.51 -2.43
C LYS A 280 -12.86 -12.82 -3.69
N PRO A 281 -12.05 -12.71 -4.75
CA PRO A 281 -12.55 -12.32 -6.07
C PRO A 281 -13.41 -13.46 -6.66
N VAL A 282 -14.55 -13.11 -7.25
CA VAL A 282 -15.40 -14.03 -8.02
C VAL A 282 -15.09 -13.81 -9.50
N ILE A 283 -14.40 -14.77 -10.11
CA ILE A 283 -13.98 -14.72 -11.51
C ILE A 283 -14.98 -15.51 -12.35
N TRP A 284 -15.40 -14.95 -13.49
CA TRP A 284 -16.35 -15.63 -14.37
C TRP A 284 -15.77 -16.93 -14.94
N GLY A 285 -16.53 -18.02 -14.82
CA GLY A 285 -16.16 -19.33 -15.36
C GLY A 285 -15.11 -20.10 -14.56
N GLU A 286 -14.60 -19.54 -13.46
CA GLU A 286 -13.60 -20.19 -12.59
C GLU A 286 -14.14 -20.41 -11.18
N HIS A 287 -14.03 -21.65 -10.69
CA HIS A 287 -14.34 -22.00 -9.31
C HIS A 287 -13.10 -21.85 -8.42
N HIS A 288 -12.53 -20.65 -8.34
CA HIS A 288 -11.46 -20.38 -7.40
C HIS A 288 -12.01 -20.22 -5.97
N ASN A 289 -11.48 -21.03 -5.05
CA ASN A 289 -11.84 -21.02 -3.63
C ASN A 289 -10.81 -20.27 -2.76
N TYR A 290 -9.92 -19.47 -3.36
CA TYR A 290 -8.86 -18.81 -2.61
C TYR A 290 -9.37 -17.57 -1.89
N TRP A 291 -9.27 -17.57 -0.56
CA TRP A 291 -9.57 -16.43 0.29
C TRP A 291 -8.28 -15.83 0.80
N THR A 292 -8.09 -14.54 0.56
CA THR A 292 -7.04 -13.78 1.23
C THR A 292 -7.55 -13.30 2.57
N LYS A 293 -6.84 -13.60 3.65
CA LYS A 293 -7.31 -13.41 5.03
C LYS A 293 -6.32 -12.55 5.83
N THR A 294 -6.86 -11.58 6.57
CA THR A 294 -6.09 -10.78 7.52
C THR A 294 -5.84 -11.56 8.82
N ASP A 295 -4.86 -11.11 9.60
CA ASP A 295 -4.77 -11.49 11.01
C ASP A 295 -5.98 -10.99 11.81
N LYS A 296 -6.07 -11.51 13.03
CA LYS A 296 -7.13 -11.17 13.98
C LYS A 296 -6.96 -9.73 14.47
N PHE A 297 -8.06 -9.01 14.55
CA PHE A 297 -8.18 -7.72 15.22
C PHE A 297 -9.34 -7.76 16.24
N VAL A 298 -9.41 -6.73 17.09
CA VAL A 298 -10.41 -6.66 18.16
C VAL A 298 -11.40 -5.53 17.86
N VAL A 299 -12.69 -5.85 17.94
CA VAL A 299 -13.79 -4.90 18.01
C VAL A 299 -14.13 -4.72 19.48
N GLU A 300 -14.16 -3.48 19.97
CA GLU A 300 -14.42 -3.23 21.39
C GLU A 300 -15.90 -3.41 21.69
N LYS A 301 -16.24 -3.92 22.88
CA LYS A 301 -17.62 -3.93 23.32
C LYS A 301 -18.08 -2.47 23.48
N PRO A 302 -19.22 -2.07 22.88
CA PRO A 302 -19.81 -0.77 23.17
C PRO A 302 -19.95 -0.63 24.68
N LYS A 303 -19.42 0.44 25.26
CA LYS A 303 -19.65 0.71 26.69
C LYS A 303 -21.16 0.89 26.85
N SER A 304 -21.81 -0.06 27.53
CA SER A 304 -23.19 0.11 27.95
C SER A 304 -23.24 1.40 28.78
N LEU A 305 -24.07 2.36 28.36
CA LEU A 305 -24.38 3.52 29.17
C LEU A 305 -24.82 3.02 30.56
N PRO A 306 -24.34 3.61 31.66
CA PRO A 306 -24.88 3.28 32.97
C PRO A 306 -26.38 3.50 32.91
N LEU A 307 -27.14 2.44 33.20
CA LEU A 307 -28.56 2.53 33.46
C LEU A 307 -28.71 3.48 34.64
N PHE A 308 -29.16 4.71 34.38
CA PHE A 308 -29.67 5.57 35.44
C PHE A 308 -30.95 4.91 35.95
N SER A 309 -30.82 4.15 37.03
CA SER A 309 -31.92 3.68 37.88
C SER A 309 -32.35 4.76 38.84
#